data_AF-A0A7S0Q513-F1
#
_entry.id   AF-A0A7S0Q513-F1
#
_cell.length_a   1.000
_cell.length_b   1.000
_cell.length_c   1.000
_cell.angle_alpha   90.00
_cell.angle_beta   90.00
_cell.angle_gamma   90.00
#
_symmetry.space_group_name_H-M   'P 1'
#
loop_
_entity.id
_entity.type
_entity.pdbx_description
1 polymer ?
#
loop_
_entity_poly.entity_id
_entity_poly.type
_entity_poly.pdbx_seq_one_letter_code
_entity_poly.pdbx_strand_id
1 'polypeptide(L)'
;GGFDSIGTDEEHAPLWLEDLQSYDEMAIAALLSVAVPTHFVNAGSRFNAGVPGETGSYEPTGVYVGCVGARFERPSRMDWAHLLVTPEQNTRDGGYGEAGLLRTAERSGLERRKLLQMWAAFYGRPHLPTYEEALMVASTTAGVYLQLRSGRLLDISLYKQRLRVVIEPFLLDANRRAREAGCRAYVHVVGLGLGVWQVHPKQAEYMVDVYAELLRSHPFESIAVLDFSWFPQEITSCGGTTDGQTFALAGERELRVFFSKRDPAAPLPPTTPPLLLVAMYAWDGNSYPGNEYWDGALTASGDPAAACCSTISLLQNPDVNPERLSGEAALMYSSGGEASTLAPLEGGIVVCPPPPRAQPPRQRAGHEA
;
A
#
# COMPACT_ATOMS: atom_id res chain seq x y z
N GLY A 1 -8.39 -20.81 -4.01
CA GLY A 1 -7.58 -21.28 -2.86
C GLY A 1 -6.33 -21.97 -3.37
N GLY A 2 -5.26 -22.09 -2.58
CA GLY A 2 -3.99 -22.72 -3.01
C GLY A 2 -2.87 -21.76 -3.42
N PHE A 3 -3.15 -20.46 -3.43
CA PHE A 3 -2.18 -19.42 -3.85
C PHE A 3 -0.96 -19.30 -2.92
N ASP A 4 -1.03 -19.84 -1.69
CA ASP A 4 0.12 -19.93 -0.78
C ASP A 4 1.29 -20.77 -1.34
N SER A 5 1.02 -21.62 -2.34
CA SER A 5 2.01 -22.50 -2.96
C SER A 5 2.74 -21.89 -4.15
N ILE A 6 2.25 -20.77 -4.71
CA ILE A 6 2.83 -20.14 -5.90
C ILE A 6 4.27 -19.70 -5.63
N GLY A 7 5.21 -20.14 -6.48
CA GLY A 7 6.64 -19.88 -6.31
C GLY A 7 7.35 -20.77 -5.28
N THR A 8 6.70 -21.84 -4.82
CA THR A 8 7.31 -22.88 -3.97
C THR A 8 7.45 -24.20 -4.73
N ASP A 9 8.18 -25.17 -4.16
CA ASP A 9 8.27 -26.53 -4.73
C ASP A 9 6.90 -27.27 -4.78
N GLU A 10 5.87 -26.75 -4.10
CA GLU A 10 4.50 -27.30 -4.10
C GLU A 10 3.56 -26.62 -5.11
N GLU A 11 4.06 -25.67 -5.91
CA GLU A 11 3.26 -25.01 -6.94
C GLU A 11 2.73 -26.02 -7.97
N HIS A 12 1.50 -25.79 -8.44
CA HIS A 12 0.83 -26.71 -9.35
C HIS A 12 -0.24 -26.01 -10.18
N ALA A 13 -0.54 -26.56 -11.36
CA ALA A 13 -1.55 -26.01 -12.25
C ALA A 13 -2.93 -25.88 -11.55
N PRO A 14 -3.66 -24.77 -11.78
CA PRO A 14 -3.36 -23.66 -12.67
C PRO A 14 -2.57 -22.51 -12.01
N LEU A 15 -2.02 -22.71 -10.81
CA LEU A 15 -1.40 -21.68 -9.99
C LEU A 15 0.12 -21.72 -10.12
N TRP A 16 0.63 -21.17 -11.22
CA TRP A 16 2.07 -21.09 -11.48
C TRP A 16 2.60 -19.68 -11.26
N LEU A 17 3.83 -19.57 -10.76
CA LEU A 17 4.54 -18.30 -10.63
C LEU A 17 4.69 -17.56 -11.97
N GLU A 18 4.78 -18.30 -13.09
CA GLU A 18 4.90 -17.69 -14.42
C GLU A 18 3.68 -16.87 -14.84
N ASP A 19 2.50 -17.18 -14.28
CA ASP A 19 1.22 -16.57 -14.64
C ASP A 19 0.64 -15.70 -13.53
N LEU A 20 1.03 -15.94 -12.27
CA LEU A 20 0.41 -15.35 -11.08
C LEU A 20 1.46 -14.91 -10.05
N GLN A 21 1.07 -13.97 -9.20
CA GLN A 21 1.95 -13.47 -8.14
C GLN A 21 2.09 -14.47 -6.98
N SER A 22 3.32 -14.67 -6.52
CA SER A 22 3.64 -15.22 -5.21
C SER A 22 3.39 -14.22 -4.09
N TYR A 23 3.32 -14.70 -2.84
CA TYR A 23 3.25 -13.81 -1.67
C TYR A 23 4.43 -12.85 -1.54
N ASP A 24 5.61 -13.22 -2.03
CA ASP A 24 6.78 -12.35 -1.98
C ASP A 24 6.65 -11.21 -3.00
N GLU A 25 6.13 -11.49 -4.20
CA GLU A 25 5.83 -10.47 -5.21
C GLU A 25 4.66 -9.58 -4.80
N MET A 26 3.62 -10.14 -4.17
CA MET A 26 2.52 -9.35 -3.61
C MET A 26 3.03 -8.32 -2.61
N ALA A 27 4.02 -8.67 -1.78
CA ALA A 27 4.58 -7.76 -0.77
C ALA A 27 5.27 -6.55 -1.42
N ILE A 28 5.91 -6.75 -2.57
CA ILE A 28 6.51 -5.67 -3.37
C ILE A 28 5.42 -4.87 -4.09
N ALA A 29 4.45 -5.54 -4.71
CA ALA A 29 3.34 -4.90 -5.42
C ALA A 29 2.53 -3.97 -4.50
N ALA A 30 2.38 -4.34 -3.22
CA ALA A 30 1.74 -3.52 -2.19
C ALA A 30 2.50 -2.21 -1.85
N LEU A 31 3.73 -2.03 -2.33
CA LEU A 31 4.47 -0.76 -2.21
C LEU A 31 4.20 0.20 -3.37
N LEU A 32 3.49 -0.26 -4.42
CA LEU A 32 3.16 0.54 -5.59
C LEU A 32 1.80 1.19 -5.45
N SER A 33 1.67 2.39 -6.01
CA SER A 33 0.39 3.09 -6.17
C SER A 33 0.10 3.33 -7.65
N VAL A 34 -1.17 3.31 -8.02
CA VAL A 34 -1.60 3.57 -9.40
C VAL A 34 -2.42 4.86 -9.44
N ALA A 35 -1.92 5.87 -10.15
CA ALA A 35 -2.50 7.21 -10.21
C ALA A 35 -2.88 7.58 -11.65
N VAL A 36 -4.13 7.96 -11.88
CA VAL A 36 -4.60 8.44 -13.19
C VAL A 36 -5.45 9.71 -13.03
N PRO A 37 -5.32 10.70 -13.93
CA PRO A 37 -6.41 11.63 -14.18
C PRO A 37 -7.65 10.83 -14.56
N THR A 38 -8.80 11.11 -13.96
CA THR A 38 -10.03 10.34 -14.17
C THR A 38 -11.23 11.28 -14.32
N HIS A 39 -12.27 10.78 -14.97
CA HIS A 39 -13.59 11.38 -14.93
C HIS A 39 -14.41 10.67 -13.87
N PHE A 40 -15.04 11.45 -12.99
CA PHE A 40 -16.01 10.90 -12.05
C PHE A 40 -17.41 10.95 -12.67
N VAL A 41 -18.27 10.02 -12.25
CA VAL A 41 -19.68 9.95 -12.67
C VAL A 41 -20.65 10.18 -11.52
N ASN A 42 -20.17 10.12 -10.26
CA ASN A 42 -20.89 10.45 -9.04
C ASN A 42 -19.90 10.81 -7.91
N ALA A 43 -20.40 11.14 -6.71
CA ALA A 43 -19.57 11.60 -5.60
C ALA A 43 -18.65 10.51 -4.98
N GLY A 44 -18.91 9.23 -5.24
CA GLY A 44 -18.06 8.13 -4.75
C GLY A 44 -18.44 7.53 -3.40
N SER A 45 -19.72 7.62 -3.00
CA SER A 45 -20.20 6.92 -1.80
C SER A 45 -19.98 5.41 -1.90
N ARG A 46 -19.79 4.73 -0.76
CA ARG A 46 -19.53 3.28 -0.74
C ARG A 46 -20.59 2.44 -1.47
N PHE A 47 -21.83 2.92 -1.50
CA PHE A 47 -22.97 2.21 -2.08
C PHE A 47 -23.40 2.78 -3.45
N ASN A 48 -22.52 3.54 -4.13
CA ASN A 48 -22.88 4.24 -5.35
C ASN A 48 -23.24 3.31 -6.52
N ALA A 49 -22.67 2.10 -6.57
CA ALA A 49 -23.00 1.04 -7.53
C ALA A 49 -23.04 1.46 -9.01
N GLY A 50 -22.29 2.49 -9.39
CA GLY A 50 -22.19 2.98 -10.77
C GLY A 50 -23.34 3.88 -11.19
N VAL A 51 -24.22 4.28 -10.25
CA VAL A 51 -25.34 5.17 -10.54
C VAL A 51 -24.80 6.58 -10.81
N PRO A 52 -25.08 7.19 -11.98
CA PRO A 52 -24.64 8.55 -12.27
C PRO A 52 -25.25 9.56 -11.30
N GLY A 53 -24.44 10.51 -10.84
CA GLY A 53 -24.88 11.63 -10.02
C GLY A 53 -25.46 12.77 -10.86
N GLU A 54 -26.18 13.67 -10.21
CA GLU A 54 -26.67 14.90 -10.84
C GLU A 54 -25.51 15.87 -11.12
N THR A 55 -25.58 16.62 -12.23
CA THR A 55 -24.56 17.63 -12.56
C THR A 55 -24.38 18.63 -11.42
N GLY A 56 -23.13 18.82 -10.98
CA GLY A 56 -22.78 19.72 -9.87
C GLY A 56 -22.88 19.08 -8.47
N SER A 57 -23.35 17.84 -8.37
CA SER A 57 -23.32 17.07 -7.11
C SER A 57 -22.01 16.33 -6.84
N TYR A 58 -21.04 16.42 -7.77
CA TYR A 58 -19.71 15.84 -7.67
C TYR A 58 -18.71 16.63 -8.54
N GLU A 59 -17.41 16.46 -8.28
CA GLU A 59 -16.34 16.97 -9.13
C GLU A 59 -16.25 16.16 -10.42
N PRO A 60 -16.32 16.76 -11.62
CA PRO A 60 -16.35 16.00 -12.87
C PRO A 60 -15.01 15.33 -13.21
N THR A 61 -13.91 15.87 -12.68
CA THR A 61 -12.55 15.41 -12.98
C THR A 61 -11.66 15.54 -11.76
N GLY A 62 -10.67 14.66 -11.66
CA GLY A 62 -9.60 14.78 -10.68
C GLY A 62 -8.52 13.73 -10.95
N VAL A 63 -7.65 13.52 -9.98
CA VAL A 63 -6.69 12.43 -9.97
C VAL A 63 -7.16 11.43 -8.93
N TYR A 64 -7.29 10.16 -9.30
CA TYR A 64 -7.66 9.10 -8.37
C TYR A 64 -6.52 8.09 -8.27
N VAL A 65 -6.13 7.78 -7.04
CA VAL A 65 -4.94 7.00 -6.73
C VAL A 65 -5.30 5.76 -5.93
N GLY A 66 -5.01 4.57 -6.47
CA GLY A 66 -5.08 3.33 -5.72
C GLY A 66 -3.83 3.18 -4.85
N CYS A 67 -4.01 3.09 -3.54
CA CYS A 67 -2.93 2.98 -2.56
C CYS A 67 -3.16 1.76 -1.67
N VAL A 68 -2.10 0.99 -1.40
CA VAL A 68 -2.21 -0.26 -0.63
C VAL A 68 -1.74 -0.05 0.81
N GLY A 69 -2.58 -0.45 1.77
CA GLY A 69 -2.25 -0.43 3.19
C GLY A 69 -1.46 -1.66 3.66
N ALA A 70 -1.02 -1.64 4.92
CA ALA A 70 -0.40 -2.81 5.54
C ALA A 70 -1.45 -3.90 5.83
N ARG A 71 -1.08 -5.16 5.57
CA ARG A 71 -1.97 -6.32 5.57
C ARG A 71 -1.54 -7.39 6.58
N PHE A 72 -2.47 -7.91 7.39
CA PHE A 72 -2.15 -8.80 8.52
C PHE A 72 -3.06 -10.05 8.66
N GLU A 73 -3.79 -10.47 7.63
CA GLU A 73 -4.73 -11.61 7.75
C GLU A 73 -4.01 -12.96 7.68
N ARG A 74 -2.81 -12.96 7.12
CA ARG A 74 -2.08 -14.18 6.74
C ARG A 74 -0.80 -14.26 7.56
N PRO A 75 -0.77 -15.14 8.58
CA PRO A 75 0.43 -15.34 9.38
C PRO A 75 1.65 -15.64 8.52
N SER A 76 2.77 -14.99 8.86
CA SER A 76 4.06 -15.21 8.21
C SER A 76 4.17 -14.87 6.73
N ARG A 77 3.24 -14.07 6.22
CA ARG A 77 3.27 -13.52 4.86
C ARG A 77 3.18 -12.00 4.88
N MET A 78 3.64 -11.34 3.81
CA MET A 78 3.45 -9.89 3.61
C MET A 78 3.92 -9.06 4.82
N ASP A 79 3.19 -7.99 5.16
CA ASP A 79 3.50 -7.13 6.28
C ASP A 79 3.51 -7.87 7.63
N TRP A 80 2.77 -8.98 7.80
CA TRP A 80 2.89 -9.81 9.01
C TRP A 80 4.32 -10.31 9.19
N ALA A 81 4.95 -10.80 8.13
CA ALA A 81 6.28 -11.38 8.19
C ALA A 81 7.35 -10.35 8.63
N HIS A 82 7.10 -9.06 8.37
CA HIS A 82 8.09 -7.99 8.53
C HIS A 82 7.80 -7.07 9.73
N LEU A 83 6.53 -6.81 10.05
CA LEU A 83 6.11 -5.83 11.06
C LEU A 83 5.57 -6.46 12.34
N LEU A 84 5.05 -7.70 12.29
CA LEU A 84 4.60 -8.41 13.47
C LEU A 84 5.71 -9.30 14.02
N VAL A 85 5.87 -9.25 15.34
CA VAL A 85 6.76 -10.13 16.08
C VAL A 85 5.94 -11.10 16.91
N THR A 86 6.12 -12.39 16.64
CA THR A 86 5.40 -13.49 17.31
C THR A 86 6.37 -14.58 17.75
N PRO A 87 6.11 -15.29 18.85
CA PRO A 87 6.99 -16.37 19.31
C PRO A 87 7.10 -17.52 18.30
N GLU A 88 6.06 -17.77 17.49
CA GLU A 88 6.05 -18.85 16.50
C GLU A 88 6.93 -18.54 15.28
N GLN A 89 6.93 -17.29 14.82
CA GLN A 89 7.64 -16.89 13.60
C GLN A 89 9.04 -16.35 13.87
N ASN A 90 9.20 -15.48 14.88
CA ASN A 90 10.38 -14.65 15.07
C ASN A 90 11.45 -15.39 15.89
N THR A 91 11.87 -16.54 15.38
CA THR A 91 12.95 -17.35 15.96
C THR A 91 14.21 -17.27 15.11
N ARG A 92 15.35 -17.63 15.70
CA ARG A 92 16.63 -17.73 14.97
C ARG A 92 16.55 -18.74 13.82
N ASP A 93 15.87 -19.86 14.06
CA ASP A 93 15.65 -20.90 13.04
C ASP A 93 14.71 -20.39 11.93
N GLY A 94 13.74 -19.53 12.27
CA GLY A 94 12.90 -18.81 11.33
C GLY A 94 13.64 -17.77 10.47
N GLY A 95 14.91 -17.49 10.77
CA GLY A 95 15.72 -16.52 10.03
C GLY A 95 15.70 -15.09 10.58
N TYR A 96 15.12 -14.89 11.76
CA TYR A 96 15.11 -13.62 12.48
C TYR A 96 16.31 -13.50 13.44
N GLY A 97 16.66 -12.28 13.84
CA GLY A 97 17.80 -12.00 14.70
C GLY A 97 19.12 -11.80 13.95
N GLU A 98 20.17 -11.52 14.72
CA GLU A 98 21.52 -11.30 14.18
C GLU A 98 22.04 -12.54 13.45
N ALA A 99 22.65 -12.33 12.27
CA ALA A 99 23.20 -13.39 11.44
C ALA A 99 24.50 -13.95 12.04
N GLY A 100 24.38 -14.90 12.96
CA GLY A 100 25.49 -15.70 13.47
C GLY A 100 25.10 -17.18 13.65
N LEU A 101 25.78 -18.07 12.91
CA LEU A 101 25.79 -19.54 13.02
C LEU A 101 24.52 -20.32 12.62
N LEU A 102 24.30 -20.55 11.33
CA LEU A 102 23.73 -21.82 10.86
C LEU A 102 24.45 -22.26 9.57
N ARG A 103 25.48 -23.09 9.73
CA ARG A 103 26.20 -23.74 8.62
C ARG A 103 25.42 -24.92 8.01
N THR A 104 24.20 -25.18 8.48
CA THR A 104 23.44 -26.42 8.22
C THR A 104 21.96 -26.21 7.88
N ALA A 105 21.54 -24.99 7.53
CA ALA A 105 20.14 -24.74 7.16
C ALA A 105 19.81 -25.37 5.79
N GLU A 106 18.61 -25.94 5.67
CA GLU A 106 18.05 -26.40 4.39
C GLU A 106 17.93 -25.21 3.41
N ARG A 107 17.98 -25.51 2.11
CA ARG A 107 17.99 -24.50 1.03
C ARG A 107 16.83 -23.51 1.13
N SER A 108 15.61 -23.99 1.42
CA SER A 108 14.41 -23.16 1.59
C SER A 108 14.54 -22.16 2.75
N GLY A 109 15.11 -22.59 3.87
CA GLY A 109 15.40 -21.72 5.02
C GLY A 109 16.45 -20.65 4.70
N LEU A 110 17.41 -20.96 3.83
CA LEU A 110 18.41 -19.99 3.37
C LEU A 110 17.79 -18.90 2.49
N GLU A 111 16.91 -19.25 1.54
CA GLU A 111 16.25 -18.27 0.67
C GLU A 111 15.32 -17.35 1.47
N ARG A 112 14.51 -17.90 2.37
CA ARG A 112 13.66 -17.10 3.27
C ARG A 112 14.48 -16.10 4.08
N ARG A 113 15.64 -16.51 4.61
CA ARG A 113 16.52 -15.62 5.37
C ARG A 113 17.05 -14.48 4.51
N LYS A 114 17.46 -14.73 3.26
CA LYS A 114 17.90 -13.67 2.35
C LYS A 114 16.79 -12.65 2.10
N LEU A 115 15.56 -13.12 1.87
CA LEU A 115 14.41 -12.23 1.70
C LEU A 115 14.17 -11.37 2.95
N LEU A 116 14.19 -11.96 4.15
CA LEU A 116 14.07 -11.21 5.41
C LEU A 116 15.21 -10.19 5.60
N GLN A 117 16.44 -10.51 5.17
CA GLN A 117 17.56 -9.57 5.20
C GLN A 117 17.36 -8.41 4.21
N MET A 118 16.84 -8.67 3.02
CA MET A 118 16.50 -7.62 2.05
C MET A 118 15.42 -6.69 2.61
N TRP A 119 14.38 -7.24 3.26
CA TRP A 119 13.35 -6.45 3.92
C TRP A 119 13.91 -5.67 5.12
N ALA A 120 14.77 -6.26 5.94
CA ALA A 120 15.45 -5.54 7.01
C ALA A 120 16.24 -4.35 6.46
N ALA A 121 17.03 -4.57 5.40
CA ALA A 121 17.80 -3.52 4.74
C ALA A 121 16.90 -2.41 4.16
N PHE A 122 15.78 -2.78 3.52
CA PHE A 122 14.76 -1.85 3.03
C PHE A 122 14.23 -0.93 4.14
N TYR A 123 13.99 -1.48 5.33
CA TYR A 123 13.56 -0.71 6.50
C TYR A 123 14.73 -0.03 7.27
N GLY A 124 15.95 -0.12 6.77
CA GLY A 124 17.14 0.44 7.43
C GLY A 124 17.49 -0.26 8.75
N ARG A 125 17.25 -1.57 8.84
CA ARG A 125 17.60 -2.43 9.98
C ARG A 125 18.69 -3.42 9.58
N PRO A 126 19.59 -3.80 10.52
CA PRO A 126 20.55 -4.87 10.26
C PRO A 126 19.86 -6.24 10.10
N HIS A 127 18.78 -6.46 10.84
CA HIS A 127 17.94 -7.66 10.77
C HIS A 127 16.56 -7.37 11.36
N LEU A 128 15.58 -8.22 11.04
CA LEU A 128 14.29 -8.24 11.72
C LEU A 128 14.44 -9.01 13.05
N PRO A 129 13.87 -8.51 14.16
CA PRO A 129 14.17 -9.02 15.50
C PRO A 129 13.58 -10.41 15.75
N THR A 130 14.27 -11.17 16.60
CA THR A 130 13.67 -12.31 17.30
C THR A 130 12.62 -11.83 18.31
N TYR A 131 11.75 -12.75 18.74
CA TYR A 131 10.74 -12.44 19.76
C TYR A 131 11.38 -12.01 21.09
N GLU A 132 12.46 -12.66 21.51
CA GLU A 132 13.19 -12.32 22.74
C GLU A 132 13.83 -10.92 22.67
N GLU A 133 14.46 -10.58 21.54
CA GLU A 133 15.02 -9.24 21.30
C GLU A 133 13.91 -8.17 21.35
N ALA A 134 12.78 -8.42 20.69
CA ALA A 134 11.66 -7.49 20.69
C ALA A 134 11.04 -7.31 22.09
N LEU A 135 10.87 -8.38 22.86
CA LEU A 135 10.37 -8.31 24.25
C LEU A 135 11.32 -7.53 25.15
N MET A 136 12.63 -7.73 25.01
CA MET A 136 13.62 -6.97 25.77
C MET A 136 13.45 -5.47 25.51
N VAL A 137 13.42 -5.08 24.24
CA VAL A 137 13.24 -3.67 23.85
C VAL A 137 11.89 -3.12 24.30
N ALA A 138 10.81 -3.89 24.15
CA ALA A 138 9.48 -3.50 24.61
C ALA A 138 9.42 -3.28 26.14
N SER A 139 10.24 -4.00 26.91
CA SER A 139 10.32 -3.84 28.36
C SER A 139 11.11 -2.61 28.80
N THR A 140 12.08 -2.17 27.99
CA THR A 140 12.99 -1.06 28.33
C THR A 140 12.65 0.26 27.65
N THR A 141 11.89 0.24 26.55
CA THR A 141 11.66 1.39 25.70
C THR A 141 10.19 1.46 25.29
N ALA A 142 9.44 2.32 25.96
CA ALA A 142 8.04 2.56 25.65
C ALA A 142 7.87 3.12 24.22
N GLY A 143 6.80 2.70 23.54
CA GLY A 143 6.43 3.25 22.22
C GLY A 143 7.21 2.69 21.03
N VAL A 144 8.10 1.71 21.22
CA VAL A 144 8.74 0.98 20.11
C VAL A 144 7.82 -0.10 19.56
N TYR A 145 7.21 -0.87 20.46
CA TYR A 145 6.26 -1.92 20.12
C TYR A 145 4.89 -1.62 20.71
N LEU A 146 3.87 -1.88 19.91
CA LEU A 146 2.50 -1.97 20.38
C LEU A 146 2.20 -3.41 20.77
N GLN A 147 1.87 -3.65 22.04
CA GLN A 147 1.41 -4.96 22.47
C GLN A 147 0.02 -5.25 21.92
N LEU A 148 -0.12 -6.40 21.28
CA LEU A 148 -1.36 -6.91 20.75
C LEU A 148 -1.89 -8.03 21.66
N ARG A 149 -3.10 -8.52 21.34
CA ARG A 149 -3.63 -9.73 21.97
C ARG A 149 -2.69 -10.91 21.73
N SER A 150 -2.80 -11.96 22.56
CA SER A 150 -2.02 -13.20 22.46
C SER A 150 -0.49 -13.04 22.55
N GLY A 151 0.00 -11.95 23.15
CA GLY A 151 1.45 -11.73 23.36
C GLY A 151 2.22 -11.34 22.09
N ARG A 152 1.53 -11.02 21.00
CA ARG A 152 2.15 -10.54 19.75
C ARG A 152 2.52 -9.06 19.88
N LEU A 153 3.52 -8.63 19.12
CA LEU A 153 3.95 -7.23 19.08
C LEU A 153 3.86 -6.70 17.66
N LEU A 154 3.42 -5.44 17.50
CA LEU A 154 3.57 -4.69 16.26
C LEU A 154 4.73 -3.70 16.42
N ASP A 155 5.72 -3.76 15.53
CA ASP A 155 6.79 -2.77 15.48
C ASP A 155 6.23 -1.46 14.90
N ILE A 156 6.11 -0.44 15.75
CA ILE A 156 5.49 0.85 15.41
C ILE A 156 6.35 1.59 14.38
N SER A 157 7.68 1.50 14.50
CA SER A 157 8.61 2.18 13.61
C SER A 157 8.55 1.58 12.20
N LEU A 158 8.55 0.25 12.09
CA LEU A 158 8.43 -0.44 10.79
C LEU A 158 7.05 -0.20 10.17
N TYR A 159 5.99 -0.20 10.96
CA TYR A 159 4.64 0.13 10.49
C TYR A 159 4.57 1.52 9.88
N LYS A 160 5.11 2.53 10.57
CA LYS A 160 5.15 3.91 10.06
C LYS A 160 6.01 4.04 8.80
N GLN A 161 7.18 3.39 8.75
CA GLN A 161 8.00 3.35 7.55
C GLN A 161 7.28 2.71 6.36
N ARG A 162 6.60 1.57 6.59
CA ARG A 162 5.82 0.88 5.57
C ARG A 162 4.71 1.76 4.98
N LEU A 163 4.00 2.51 5.82
CA LEU A 163 2.99 3.47 5.37
C LEU A 163 3.61 4.67 4.64
N ARG A 164 4.76 5.17 5.13
CA ARG A 164 5.47 6.28 4.49
C ARG A 164 5.80 5.99 3.03
N VAL A 165 6.21 4.76 2.71
CA VAL A 165 6.53 4.33 1.33
C VAL A 165 5.37 4.56 0.35
N VAL A 166 4.12 4.54 0.82
CA VAL A 166 2.93 4.76 -0.02
C VAL A 166 2.43 6.21 0.11
N ILE A 167 2.42 6.77 1.32
CA ILE A 167 1.87 8.10 1.59
C ILE A 167 2.76 9.21 1.02
N GLU A 168 4.08 9.09 1.12
CA GLU A 168 5.01 10.12 0.67
C GLU A 168 4.95 10.32 -0.86
N PRO A 169 5.07 9.27 -1.71
CA PRO A 169 4.86 9.42 -3.15
C PRO A 169 3.50 9.98 -3.52
N PHE A 170 2.43 9.60 -2.80
CA PHE A 170 1.09 10.15 -3.05
C PHE A 170 1.03 11.66 -2.85
N LEU A 171 1.56 12.18 -1.73
CA LEU A 171 1.59 13.62 -1.47
C LEU A 171 2.50 14.37 -2.45
N LEU A 172 3.65 13.78 -2.79
CA LEU A 172 4.59 14.35 -3.76
C LEU A 172 3.97 14.41 -5.17
N ASP A 173 3.25 13.38 -5.60
CA ASP A 173 2.53 13.36 -6.87
C ASP A 173 1.41 14.38 -6.90
N ALA A 174 0.62 14.49 -5.82
CA ALA A 174 -0.42 15.51 -5.70
C ALA A 174 0.15 16.93 -5.81
N ASN A 175 1.24 17.20 -5.10
CA ASN A 175 1.95 18.48 -5.14
C ASN A 175 2.48 18.79 -6.55
N ARG A 176 3.14 17.81 -7.20
CA ARG A 176 3.68 17.96 -8.55
C ARG A 176 2.58 18.27 -9.58
N ARG A 177 1.49 17.50 -9.58
CA ARG A 177 0.38 17.67 -10.53
C ARG A 177 -0.33 19.01 -10.36
N ALA A 178 -0.56 19.46 -9.12
CA ALA A 178 -1.16 20.76 -8.88
C ALA A 178 -0.26 21.91 -9.38
N ARG A 179 1.05 21.81 -9.14
CA ARG A 179 2.05 22.75 -9.66
C ARG A 179 2.04 22.83 -11.19
N GLU A 180 2.05 21.68 -11.86
CA GLU A 180 2.00 21.58 -13.33
C GLU A 180 0.69 22.15 -13.91
N ALA A 181 -0.42 22.00 -13.19
CA ALA A 181 -1.71 22.57 -13.56
C ALA A 181 -1.85 24.07 -13.20
N GLY A 182 -0.86 24.68 -12.55
CA GLY A 182 -0.91 26.09 -12.14
C GLY A 182 -1.96 26.38 -11.06
N CYS A 183 -2.30 25.40 -10.23
CA CYS A 183 -3.33 25.48 -9.19
C CYS A 183 -2.83 24.89 -7.86
N ARG A 184 -3.72 24.75 -6.86
CA ARG A 184 -3.42 24.00 -5.62
C ARG A 184 -4.29 22.75 -5.53
N ALA A 185 -3.78 21.71 -4.86
CA ALA A 185 -4.49 20.46 -4.64
C ALA A 185 -5.41 20.52 -3.42
N TYR A 186 -6.58 19.90 -3.57
CA TYR A 186 -7.36 19.35 -2.47
C TYR A 186 -7.04 17.86 -2.37
N VAL A 187 -6.37 17.46 -1.30
CA VAL A 187 -5.92 16.09 -1.11
C VAL A 187 -6.89 15.37 -0.18
N HIS A 188 -7.65 14.43 -0.74
CA HIS A 188 -8.58 13.58 -0.02
C HIS A 188 -7.90 12.25 0.32
N VAL A 189 -7.80 11.95 1.62
CA VAL A 189 -7.11 10.75 2.13
C VAL A 189 -8.06 9.88 2.93
N VAL A 190 -7.92 8.56 2.79
CA VAL A 190 -8.68 7.56 3.55
C VAL A 190 -7.75 6.65 4.33
N GLY A 191 -8.32 5.87 5.25
CA GLY A 191 -7.56 4.87 6.00
C GLY A 191 -7.03 3.75 5.10
N LEU A 192 -5.72 3.49 5.14
CA LEU A 192 -5.07 2.41 4.41
C LEU A 192 -4.80 1.24 5.37
N GLY A 193 -5.39 0.07 5.11
CA GLY A 193 -5.25 -1.12 5.98
C GLY A 193 -5.92 -0.97 7.36
N LEU A 194 -6.83 -0.01 7.52
CA LEU A 194 -7.55 0.23 8.78
C LEU A 194 -8.88 -0.55 8.89
N GLY A 195 -9.23 -1.33 7.86
CA GLY A 195 -10.42 -2.18 7.83
C GLY A 195 -10.13 -3.60 8.33
N VAL A 196 -10.47 -4.59 7.52
CA VAL A 196 -10.25 -6.03 7.83
C VAL A 196 -8.78 -6.39 8.04
N TRP A 197 -7.86 -5.51 7.66
CA TRP A 197 -6.42 -5.68 7.84
C TRP A 197 -5.87 -5.12 9.14
N GLN A 198 -6.69 -4.44 9.92
CA GLN A 198 -6.24 -3.85 11.18
C GLN A 198 -6.09 -4.92 12.27
N VAL A 199 -4.95 -4.93 12.96
CA VAL A 199 -4.70 -5.71 14.18
C VAL A 199 -4.92 -4.91 15.46
N HIS A 200 -4.89 -3.57 15.38
CA HIS A 200 -5.17 -2.70 16.52
C HIS A 200 -5.67 -1.29 16.11
N PRO A 201 -6.65 -0.69 16.82
CA PRO A 201 -7.17 0.65 16.50
C PRO A 201 -6.13 1.78 16.40
N LYS A 202 -5.07 1.71 17.22
CA LYS A 202 -3.93 2.66 17.20
C LYS A 202 -3.20 2.77 15.86
N GLN A 203 -3.38 1.82 14.94
CA GLN A 203 -2.84 1.93 13.58
C GLN A 203 -3.30 3.20 12.86
N ALA A 204 -4.51 3.70 13.15
CA ALA A 204 -5.01 4.95 12.59
C ALA A 204 -4.21 6.17 13.09
N GLU A 205 -3.87 6.20 14.38
CA GLU A 205 -3.03 7.23 15.00
C GLU A 205 -1.64 7.25 14.37
N TYR A 206 -0.99 6.08 14.26
CA TYR A 206 0.32 5.98 13.63
C TYR A 206 0.33 6.37 12.15
N MET A 207 -0.76 6.11 11.43
CA MET A 207 -0.90 6.57 10.05
C MET A 207 -0.97 8.09 9.97
N VAL A 208 -1.76 8.74 10.83
CA VAL A 208 -1.82 10.21 10.90
C VAL A 208 -0.49 10.82 11.33
N ASP A 209 0.25 10.17 12.22
CA ASP A 209 1.61 10.61 12.57
C ASP A 209 2.54 10.66 11.35
N VAL A 210 2.43 9.68 10.43
CA VAL A 210 3.23 9.67 9.19
C VAL A 210 2.91 10.90 8.34
N TYR A 211 1.64 11.28 8.21
CA TYR A 211 1.28 12.53 7.54
C TYR A 211 1.90 13.74 8.26
N ALA A 212 1.76 13.84 9.59
CA ALA A 212 2.34 14.95 10.34
C ALA A 212 3.86 15.06 10.18
N GLU A 213 4.58 13.93 10.15
CA GLU A 213 6.02 13.89 9.89
C GLU A 213 6.37 14.35 8.47
N LEU A 214 5.59 13.93 7.47
CA LEU A 214 5.77 14.34 6.08
C LEU A 214 5.51 15.84 5.90
N LEU A 215 4.42 16.35 6.46
CA LEU A 215 4.07 17.77 6.41
C LEU A 215 5.15 18.66 7.08
N ARG A 216 5.82 18.18 8.13
CA ARG A 216 6.95 18.89 8.77
C ARG A 216 8.27 18.79 8.01
N SER A 217 8.43 17.78 7.16
CA SER A 217 9.69 17.53 6.43
C SER A 217 9.67 18.03 4.98
N HIS A 218 8.48 18.34 4.44
CA HIS A 218 8.31 18.78 3.06
C HIS A 218 7.55 20.11 2.97
N PRO A 219 7.90 20.98 2.01
CA PRO A 219 7.23 22.28 1.88
C PRO A 219 5.85 22.21 1.21
N PHE A 220 5.56 21.15 0.43
CA PHE A 220 4.30 20.92 -0.29
C PHE A 220 3.61 22.20 -0.82
N GLU A 221 4.35 22.98 -1.61
CA GLU A 221 3.95 24.34 -2.05
C GLU A 221 2.59 24.42 -2.75
N SER A 222 2.18 23.33 -3.40
CA SER A 222 0.97 23.26 -4.21
C SER A 222 -0.15 22.45 -3.55
N ILE A 223 -0.04 22.05 -2.29
CA ILE A 223 -1.16 21.44 -1.55
C ILE A 223 -1.86 22.51 -0.71
N ALA A 224 -3.16 22.73 -0.93
CA ALA A 224 -3.95 23.69 -0.14
C ALA A 224 -4.68 23.03 1.03
N VAL A 225 -5.14 21.80 0.83
CA VAL A 225 -6.00 21.09 1.79
C VAL A 225 -5.56 19.64 1.88
N LEU A 226 -5.53 19.12 3.12
CA LEU A 226 -5.45 17.70 3.43
C LEU A 226 -6.71 17.32 4.24
N ASP A 227 -7.58 16.49 3.66
CA ASP A 227 -8.83 16.04 4.29
C ASP A 227 -8.74 14.54 4.63
N PHE A 228 -8.67 14.24 5.93
CA PHE A 228 -8.76 12.89 6.49
C PHE A 228 -10.22 12.45 6.51
N SER A 229 -10.65 11.78 5.45
CA SER A 229 -12.03 11.32 5.32
C SER A 229 -12.20 9.88 5.82
N TRP A 230 -13.29 9.66 6.56
CA TRP A 230 -13.68 8.35 7.11
C TRP A 230 -12.65 7.73 8.07
N PHE A 231 -11.76 8.52 8.65
CA PHE A 231 -10.92 8.09 9.76
C PHE A 231 -11.77 7.79 11.01
N PRO A 232 -11.32 6.91 11.92
CA PRO A 232 -12.01 6.64 13.19
C PRO A 232 -12.25 7.93 13.98
N GLN A 233 -13.38 8.00 14.70
CA GLN A 233 -13.82 9.23 15.38
C GLN A 233 -12.87 9.68 16.50
N GLU A 234 -12.06 8.75 17.02
CA GLU A 234 -11.03 9.01 18.02
C GLU A 234 -9.86 9.83 17.46
N ILE A 235 -9.68 9.83 16.15
CA ILE A 235 -8.65 10.59 15.45
C ILE A 235 -9.17 12.01 15.20
N THR A 236 -8.70 12.95 16.02
CA THR A 236 -9.22 14.33 16.05
C THR A 236 -8.19 15.39 15.65
N SER A 237 -6.92 15.01 15.46
CA SER A 237 -5.86 15.93 15.07
C SER A 237 -4.76 15.24 14.28
N CYS A 238 -4.06 16.02 13.44
CA CYS A 238 -2.85 15.62 12.74
C CYS A 238 -1.69 16.48 13.25
N GLY A 239 -0.76 15.88 13.99
CA GLY A 239 0.39 16.60 14.54
C GLY A 239 0.03 17.77 15.47
N GLY A 240 -1.13 17.70 16.13
CA GLY A 240 -1.67 18.76 17.01
C GLY A 240 -2.64 19.72 16.31
N THR A 241 -2.75 19.70 14.98
CA THR A 241 -3.71 20.51 14.21
C THR A 241 -5.05 19.79 14.14
N THR A 242 -6.11 20.41 14.65
CA THR A 242 -7.46 19.83 14.63
C THR A 242 -8.23 20.18 13.35
N ASP A 243 -9.43 19.63 13.21
CA ASP A 243 -10.33 19.91 12.08
C ASP A 243 -10.51 21.41 11.80
N GLY A 244 -10.42 21.78 10.52
CA GLY A 244 -10.57 23.13 9.99
C GLY A 244 -9.38 24.07 10.22
N GLN A 245 -8.40 23.67 11.02
CA GLN A 245 -7.22 24.47 11.35
C GLN A 245 -6.11 24.35 10.32
N THR A 246 -5.13 25.24 10.45
CA THR A 246 -3.96 25.31 9.57
C THR A 246 -2.80 24.52 10.16
N PHE A 247 -2.14 23.72 9.33
CA PHE A 247 -0.90 23.03 9.66
C PHE A 247 0.28 23.80 9.07
N ALA A 248 1.26 24.14 9.91
CA ALA A 248 2.51 24.78 9.48
C ALA A 248 3.47 23.73 8.89
N LEU A 249 3.78 23.90 7.61
CA LEU A 249 4.66 23.03 6.84
C LEU A 249 6.13 23.46 6.97
N ALA A 250 7.04 22.64 6.44
CA ALA A 250 8.41 23.07 6.23
C ALA A 250 8.47 24.32 5.32
N GLY A 251 9.44 25.21 5.55
CA GLY A 251 9.66 26.37 4.69
C GLY A 251 8.59 27.47 4.78
N GLU A 252 7.98 27.66 5.95
CA GLU A 252 6.98 28.72 6.22
C GLU A 252 5.74 28.65 5.30
N ARG A 253 5.39 27.43 4.87
CA ARG A 253 4.17 27.16 4.11
C ARG A 253 3.07 26.66 5.04
N GLU A 254 1.85 26.67 4.52
CA GLU A 254 0.70 26.22 5.27
C GLU A 254 -0.37 25.57 4.38
N LEU A 255 -1.08 24.60 4.97
CA LEU A 255 -2.26 23.98 4.40
C LEU A 255 -3.36 23.84 5.46
N ARG A 256 -4.61 23.65 5.02
CA ARG A 256 -5.73 23.38 5.92
C ARG A 256 -5.92 21.89 6.12
N VAL A 257 -6.10 21.47 7.37
CA VAL A 257 -6.42 20.09 7.73
C VAL A 257 -7.91 19.96 8.02
N PHE A 258 -8.54 18.92 7.49
CA PHE A 258 -9.90 18.54 7.84
C PHE A 258 -9.98 17.09 8.29
N PHE A 259 -10.95 16.79 9.15
CA PHE A 259 -11.39 15.45 9.50
C PHE A 259 -12.87 15.32 9.17
N SER A 260 -13.20 14.51 8.17
CA SER A 260 -14.54 14.48 7.60
C SER A 260 -15.06 13.06 7.33
N LYS A 261 -16.26 12.98 6.76
CA LYS A 261 -16.82 11.77 6.15
C LYS A 261 -17.20 12.03 4.69
N ARG A 262 -16.40 12.85 4.03
CA ARG A 262 -16.62 13.31 2.66
C ARG A 262 -16.36 12.19 1.66
N ASP A 263 -17.25 12.00 0.70
CA ASP A 263 -17.01 11.09 -0.41
C ASP A 263 -15.91 11.63 -1.35
N PRO A 264 -15.10 10.76 -1.99
CA PRO A 264 -13.88 11.15 -2.70
C PRO A 264 -14.07 12.26 -3.75
N ALA A 265 -15.19 12.23 -4.47
CA ALA A 265 -15.50 13.15 -5.56
C ALA A 265 -16.67 14.09 -5.23
N ALA A 266 -17.02 14.28 -3.95
CA ALA A 266 -18.01 15.30 -3.59
C ALA A 266 -17.59 16.71 -4.11
N PRO A 267 -18.46 17.71 -4.21
CA PRO A 267 -18.09 19.03 -4.75
C PRO A 267 -17.09 19.77 -3.85
N LEU A 268 -16.10 20.42 -4.45
CA LEU A 268 -15.11 21.24 -3.75
C LEU A 268 -15.64 22.66 -3.51
N PRO A 269 -15.13 23.35 -2.47
CA PRO A 269 -15.41 24.77 -2.30
C PRO A 269 -14.95 25.57 -3.53
N PRO A 270 -15.74 26.53 -4.02
CA PRO A 270 -15.34 27.34 -5.17
C PRO A 270 -14.15 28.24 -4.80
N THR A 271 -13.07 28.13 -5.57
CA THR A 271 -11.86 28.95 -5.46
C THR A 271 -11.42 29.48 -6.81
N THR A 272 -10.59 30.53 -6.81
CA THR A 272 -9.97 31.07 -8.03
C THR A 272 -8.45 31.13 -7.83
N PRO A 273 -7.66 30.29 -8.52
CA PRO A 273 -8.08 29.22 -9.44
C PRO A 273 -8.81 28.06 -8.71
N PRO A 274 -9.57 27.22 -9.43
CA PRO A 274 -10.14 26.00 -8.87
C PRO A 274 -9.06 25.07 -8.28
N LEU A 275 -9.42 24.32 -7.24
CA LEU A 275 -8.53 23.30 -6.67
C LEU A 275 -8.52 22.05 -7.55
N LEU A 276 -7.35 21.42 -7.70
CA LEU A 276 -7.24 20.08 -8.27
C LEU A 276 -7.62 19.05 -7.21
N LEU A 277 -8.68 18.27 -7.45
CA LEU A 277 -9.00 17.11 -6.63
C LEU A 277 -7.94 16.02 -6.85
N VAL A 278 -7.26 15.61 -5.77
CA VAL A 278 -6.43 14.41 -5.73
C VAL A 278 -6.93 13.52 -4.61
N ALA A 279 -7.63 12.45 -4.96
CA ALA A 279 -8.21 11.52 -4.01
C ALA A 279 -7.45 10.19 -4.02
N MET A 280 -7.41 9.50 -2.88
CA MET A 280 -6.97 8.11 -2.82
C MET A 280 -8.13 7.17 -2.49
N TYR A 281 -8.00 5.91 -2.88
CA TYR A 281 -8.79 4.80 -2.35
C TYR A 281 -7.85 3.69 -1.86
N ALA A 282 -8.30 2.95 -0.84
CA ALA A 282 -7.58 1.76 -0.38
C ALA A 282 -7.73 0.65 -1.42
N TRP A 283 -6.63 -0.01 -1.74
CA TRP A 283 -6.54 -1.06 -2.75
C TRP A 283 -5.72 -2.26 -2.27
N ASP A 284 -5.72 -3.34 -3.05
CA ASP A 284 -5.04 -4.61 -2.82
C ASP A 284 -3.89 -4.82 -3.81
N GLY A 285 -2.71 -5.15 -3.30
CA GLY A 285 -1.51 -5.39 -4.13
C GLY A 285 -1.57 -6.62 -5.04
N ASN A 286 -2.63 -7.43 -4.96
CA ASN A 286 -2.79 -8.68 -5.71
C ASN A 286 -4.10 -8.75 -6.50
N SER A 287 -4.64 -7.60 -6.90
CA SER A 287 -5.87 -7.48 -7.69
C SER A 287 -5.70 -6.47 -8.83
N TYR A 288 -6.64 -6.41 -9.77
CA TYR A 288 -6.78 -5.21 -10.60
C TYR A 288 -7.45 -4.09 -9.81
N PRO A 289 -7.18 -2.82 -10.16
CA PRO A 289 -7.93 -1.68 -9.63
C PRO A 289 -9.43 -1.89 -9.72
N GLY A 290 -10.12 -1.73 -8.59
CA GLY A 290 -11.55 -2.04 -8.45
C GLY A 290 -11.86 -3.37 -7.76
N ASN A 291 -10.88 -4.29 -7.66
CA ASN A 291 -10.94 -5.55 -6.91
C ASN A 291 -12.27 -6.31 -7.11
N GLU A 292 -13.17 -6.32 -6.11
CA GLU A 292 -14.45 -7.05 -6.18
C GLU A 292 -15.43 -6.52 -7.24
N TYR A 293 -15.14 -5.37 -7.86
CA TYR A 293 -15.84 -4.86 -9.04
C TYR A 293 -15.86 -5.89 -10.18
N TRP A 294 -14.73 -6.57 -10.40
CA TRP A 294 -14.58 -7.53 -11.49
C TRP A 294 -15.40 -8.82 -11.27
N ASP A 295 -15.77 -9.09 -10.02
CA ASP A 295 -16.68 -10.17 -9.63
C ASP A 295 -18.16 -9.71 -9.53
N GLY A 296 -18.45 -8.46 -9.91
CA GLY A 296 -19.79 -7.88 -9.87
C GLY A 296 -20.27 -7.43 -8.49
N ALA A 297 -19.41 -7.45 -7.47
CA ALA A 297 -19.75 -7.03 -6.11
C ALA A 297 -19.52 -5.52 -5.91
N LEU A 298 -20.39 -4.72 -6.53
CA LEU A 298 -20.24 -3.28 -6.72
C LEU A 298 -20.25 -2.40 -5.45
N THR A 299 -20.54 -2.96 -4.27
CA THR A 299 -20.68 -2.23 -3.00
C THR A 299 -19.95 -2.88 -1.83
N ALA A 300 -19.09 -3.87 -2.09
CA ALA A 300 -18.44 -4.66 -1.06
C ALA A 300 -17.45 -3.84 -0.21
N SER A 301 -16.64 -2.99 -0.86
CA SER A 301 -15.52 -2.29 -0.24
C SER A 301 -15.33 -0.89 -0.86
N GLY A 302 -14.20 -0.24 -0.57
CA GLY A 302 -13.82 1.02 -1.21
C GLY A 302 -13.39 0.85 -2.67
N ASP A 303 -12.86 -0.32 -3.02
CA ASP A 303 -12.39 -0.67 -4.36
C ASP A 303 -13.49 -0.62 -5.44
N PRO A 304 -14.60 -1.38 -5.32
CA PRO A 304 -15.66 -1.30 -6.30
C PRO A 304 -16.35 0.05 -6.25
N ALA A 305 -16.41 0.71 -5.09
CA ALA A 305 -16.96 2.07 -5.01
C ALA A 305 -16.14 3.06 -5.85
N ALA A 306 -14.81 2.94 -5.84
CA ALA A 306 -13.89 3.75 -6.63
C ALA A 306 -14.03 3.47 -8.15
N ALA A 307 -14.14 2.19 -8.52
CA ALA A 307 -14.37 1.79 -9.92
C ALA A 307 -15.75 2.24 -10.43
N CYS A 308 -16.76 2.19 -9.57
CA CYS A 308 -18.12 2.58 -9.92
C CYS A 308 -18.32 4.10 -10.00
N CYS A 309 -17.54 4.90 -9.26
CA CYS A 309 -17.69 6.36 -9.29
C CYS A 309 -16.83 7.04 -10.35
N SER A 310 -15.98 6.31 -11.07
CA SER A 310 -14.99 6.91 -11.96
C SER A 310 -14.58 6.02 -13.12
N THR A 311 -13.71 6.52 -14.00
CA THR A 311 -13.18 5.76 -15.15
C THR A 311 -11.95 4.89 -14.84
N ILE A 312 -11.62 4.64 -13.57
CA ILE A 312 -10.39 3.89 -13.21
C ILE A 312 -10.39 2.44 -13.71
N SER A 313 -11.55 1.81 -13.90
CA SER A 313 -11.65 0.44 -14.43
C SER A 313 -11.10 0.30 -15.86
N LEU A 314 -11.00 1.41 -16.59
CA LEU A 314 -10.35 1.48 -17.90
C LEU A 314 -8.94 2.05 -17.80
N LEU A 315 -8.79 3.18 -17.09
CA LEU A 315 -7.54 3.95 -17.09
C LEU A 315 -6.44 3.30 -16.24
N GLN A 316 -6.81 2.59 -15.19
CA GLN A 316 -5.90 1.85 -14.31
C GLN A 316 -5.84 0.36 -14.65
N ASN A 317 -6.37 -0.05 -15.81
CA ASN A 317 -6.31 -1.44 -16.26
C ASN A 317 -5.13 -1.63 -17.24
N PRO A 318 -4.16 -2.53 -16.97
CA PRO A 318 -2.98 -2.71 -17.82
C PRO A 318 -3.31 -3.33 -19.17
N ASP A 319 -4.41 -4.09 -19.28
CA ASP A 319 -4.86 -4.68 -20.55
C ASP A 319 -5.49 -3.64 -21.49
N VAL A 320 -6.04 -2.55 -20.91
CA VAL A 320 -6.70 -1.46 -21.65
C VAL A 320 -5.75 -0.27 -21.86
N ASN A 321 -4.87 0.00 -20.91
CA ASN A 321 -3.91 1.11 -20.93
C ASN A 321 -2.45 0.64 -20.81
N PRO A 322 -1.97 -0.24 -21.70
CA PRO A 322 -0.66 -0.90 -21.57
C PRO A 322 0.51 0.07 -21.71
N GLU A 323 0.35 1.21 -22.38
CA GLU A 323 1.43 2.17 -22.58
C GLU A 323 1.72 2.98 -21.31
N ARG A 324 0.66 3.44 -20.62
CA ARG A 324 0.81 4.32 -19.45
C ARG A 324 0.76 3.58 -18.12
N LEU A 325 0.18 2.39 -18.09
CA LEU A 325 0.22 1.51 -16.92
C LEU A 325 1.27 0.43 -17.12
N SER A 326 2.53 0.86 -17.20
CA SER A 326 3.70 0.02 -17.44
C SER A 326 4.84 0.39 -16.51
N GLY A 327 5.82 -0.51 -16.38
CA GLY A 327 7.05 -0.24 -15.63
C GLY A 327 7.86 0.94 -16.20
N GLU A 328 7.81 1.16 -17.52
CA GLU A 328 8.51 2.28 -18.17
C GLU A 328 7.90 3.64 -17.81
N ALA A 329 6.60 3.68 -17.53
CA ALA A 329 5.88 4.87 -17.09
C ALA A 329 5.93 5.08 -15.56
N ALA A 330 6.52 4.14 -14.81
CA ALA A 330 6.56 4.20 -13.35
C ALA A 330 7.47 5.33 -12.87
N LEU A 331 6.94 6.14 -11.94
CA LEU A 331 7.65 7.25 -11.32
C LEU A 331 8.17 6.86 -9.94
N MET A 332 9.44 7.11 -9.70
CA MET A 332 10.06 7.11 -8.38
C MET A 332 10.21 8.55 -7.90
N TYR A 333 9.78 8.79 -6.66
CA TYR A 333 9.96 10.06 -5.97
C TYR A 333 11.15 9.98 -5.03
N SER A 334 12.13 10.87 -5.20
CA SER A 334 13.23 11.02 -4.26
C SER A 334 12.77 11.77 -3.00
N SER A 335 13.56 11.69 -1.92
CA SER A 335 13.29 12.45 -0.68
C SER A 335 13.30 13.98 -0.86
N GLY A 336 13.84 14.47 -1.98
CA GLY A 336 13.77 15.90 -2.36
C GLY A 336 12.48 16.29 -3.09
N GLY A 337 11.60 15.33 -3.35
CA GLY A 337 10.35 15.53 -4.10
C GLY A 337 10.50 15.54 -5.61
N GLU A 338 11.67 15.18 -6.13
CA GLU A 338 11.90 15.04 -7.57
C GLU A 338 11.35 13.71 -8.07
N ALA A 339 10.56 13.77 -9.14
CA ALA A 339 10.05 12.59 -9.84
C ALA A 339 11.03 12.20 -10.95
N SER A 340 11.34 10.91 -11.03
CA SER A 340 12.11 10.33 -12.12
C SER A 340 11.46 9.05 -12.59
N THR A 341 11.58 8.73 -13.88
CA THR A 341 11.18 7.41 -14.40
C THR A 341 12.14 6.36 -13.86
N LEU A 342 11.65 5.17 -13.54
CA LEU A 342 12.54 4.05 -13.23
C LEU A 342 13.47 3.82 -14.43
N ALA A 343 14.78 3.99 -14.22
CA ALA A 343 15.76 3.62 -15.22
C ALA A 343 15.67 2.10 -15.48
N PRO A 344 15.76 1.64 -16.74
CA PRO A 344 15.90 0.22 -17.02
C PRO A 344 17.08 -0.33 -16.22
N LEU A 345 16.92 -1.49 -15.57
CA LEU A 345 18.04 -2.16 -14.91
C LEU A 345 19.15 -2.41 -15.94
N GLU A 346 20.31 -1.79 -15.77
CA GLU A 346 21.50 -2.09 -16.58
C GLU A 346 21.85 -3.57 -16.40
N GLY A 347 21.65 -4.37 -17.46
CA GLY A 347 21.85 -5.83 -17.44
C GLY A 347 20.61 -6.65 -17.83
N GLY A 348 19.45 -6.00 -17.99
CA GLY A 348 18.19 -6.69 -18.28
C GLY A 348 17.65 -7.43 -17.06
N ILE A 349 16.33 -7.64 -17.03
CA ILE A 349 15.75 -8.59 -16.08
C ILE A 349 16.27 -9.97 -16.50
N VAL A 350 17.11 -10.59 -15.67
CA VAL A 350 17.38 -12.02 -15.80
C VAL A 350 16.07 -12.71 -15.45
N VAL A 351 15.22 -12.90 -16.46
CA VAL A 351 14.10 -13.82 -16.36
C VAL A 351 14.73 -15.19 -16.22
N CYS A 352 14.84 -15.67 -14.98
CA CYS A 352 15.17 -17.07 -14.75
C CYS A 352 14.13 -17.89 -15.53
N PRO A 353 14.55 -18.76 -16.47
CA PRO A 353 13.59 -19.62 -17.15
C PRO A 353 12.85 -20.41 -16.08
N PRO A 354 11.52 -20.59 -16.20
CA PRO A 354 10.75 -21.36 -15.24
C PRO A 354 11.37 -22.76 -15.11
N PRO A 355 11.33 -23.36 -13.91
CA PRO A 355 11.81 -24.73 -13.73
C PRO A 355 11.09 -25.65 -14.74
N PRO A 356 11.81 -26.62 -15.33
CA PRO A 356 11.22 -27.49 -16.35
C PRO A 356 9.99 -28.19 -15.78
N ARG A 357 8.85 -28.03 -16.45
CA ARG A 357 7.57 -28.61 -16.07
C ARG A 357 7.76 -30.11 -15.78
N ALA A 358 7.46 -30.54 -14.57
CA ALA A 358 7.42 -31.96 -14.24
C ALA A 358 6.40 -32.63 -15.15
N GLN A 359 6.85 -33.59 -15.97
CA GLN A 359 5.93 -34.36 -16.80
C GLN A 359 4.91 -35.05 -15.89
N PRO A 360 3.61 -35.06 -16.25
CA PRO A 360 2.65 -35.85 -15.51
C PRO A 360 3.16 -37.30 -15.45
N PRO A 361 2.97 -38.01 -14.32
CA PRO A 361 3.42 -39.38 -14.18
C PRO A 361 2.86 -40.17 -15.35
N ARG A 362 3.77 -40.77 -16.16
CA ARG A 362 3.38 -41.64 -17.27
C ARG A 362 2.40 -42.66 -16.70
N GLN A 363 1.16 -42.63 -17.19
CA GLN A 363 0.20 -43.71 -16.93
C GLN A 363 0.92 -45.01 -17.29
N ARG A 364 1.13 -45.87 -16.29
CA ARG A 364 1.57 -47.23 -16.55
C ARG A 364 0.49 -47.85 -17.42
N ALA A 365 0.81 -48.07 -18.70
CA ALA A 365 -0.01 -48.90 -19.57
C ALA A 365 -0.24 -50.22 -18.83
N GLY A 366 -1.51 -50.55 -18.59
CA GLY A 366 -1.91 -51.82 -18.04
C GLY A 366 -1.33 -52.94 -18.90
N HIS A 367 -0.70 -53.91 -18.25
CA HIS A 367 -0.48 -55.21 -18.85
C HIS A 367 -1.84 -55.87 -19.02
N GLU A 368 -2.32 -55.94 -20.26
CA GLU A 368 -3.15 -57.04 -20.70
C GLU A 368 -2.23 -58.24 -20.97
N ALA A 369 -2.37 -59.26 -20.13
CA ALA A 369 -2.12 -60.66 -20.44
C ALA A 369 -3.03 -61.51 -19.55
#